data_AF-A0A293N0R1-F1
#
_entry.id   AF-A0A293N0R1-F1
#
_cell.length_a   1.000
_cell.length_b   1.000
_cell.length_c   1.000
_cell.angle_alpha   90.00
_cell.angle_beta   90.00
_cell.angle_gamma   90.00
#
_symmetry.space_group_name_H-M   'P 1'
#
loop_
_entity.id
_entity.type
_entity.pdbx_description
1 polymer ?
#
loop_
_entity_poly.entity_id
_entity_poly.type
_entity_poly.pdbx_seq_one_letter_code
_entity_poly.pdbx_strand_id
1 'polypeptide(L)'
;MCKLDTDNVTRKQYVLASVGLFASAILTYAVLRLMGVDPLWSVDRAVKWCAKQEYIHIDTTPFFSMMRYCSFPLGMGLGMTTSIYRKATATPFTWPMKTAAIVLAVGAGKASELVSFPKYNVPVFYTSAFVFNGLLAAVMFALVPCIVALLSGRMTKAKSS
;
A
#
# COMPACT_ATOMS: atom_id res chain seq x y z
N MET A 1 -0.84 -23.56 -15.50
CA MET A 1 -0.90 -22.13 -15.09
C MET A 1 -2.34 -21.79 -14.78
N CYS A 2 -2.72 -21.63 -13.51
CA CYS A 2 -4.08 -21.20 -13.17
C CYS A 2 -4.30 -19.79 -13.72
N LYS A 3 -5.31 -19.60 -14.58
CA LYS A 3 -5.83 -18.26 -14.86
C LYS A 3 -6.41 -17.74 -13.55
N LEU A 4 -5.69 -16.82 -12.91
CA LEU A 4 -6.21 -16.09 -11.77
C LEU A 4 -7.28 -15.15 -12.34
N ASP A 5 -8.54 -15.58 -12.26
CA ASP A 5 -9.69 -14.80 -12.71
C ASP A 5 -9.78 -13.54 -11.85
N THR A 6 -9.33 -12.41 -12.41
CA THR A 6 -9.26 -11.13 -11.70
C THR A 6 -10.65 -10.47 -11.59
N ASP A 7 -11.63 -10.98 -12.34
CA ASP A 7 -13.00 -10.48 -12.38
C ASP A 7 -13.83 -10.91 -11.15
N ASN A 8 -13.53 -12.07 -10.55
CA ASN A 8 -14.27 -12.60 -9.39
C ASN A 8 -13.51 -12.54 -8.06
N VAL A 9 -12.59 -11.60 -7.89
CA VAL A 9 -11.80 -11.52 -6.65
C VAL A 9 -12.60 -10.89 -5.52
N THR A 10 -12.94 -11.70 -4.52
CA THR A 10 -13.69 -11.27 -3.32
C THR A 10 -12.78 -10.54 -2.35
N ARG A 11 -13.30 -9.56 -1.57
CA ARG A 11 -12.62 -8.89 -0.44
C ARG A 11 -11.76 -9.84 0.40
N LYS A 12 -12.32 -11.02 0.71
CA LYS A 12 -11.69 -12.07 1.50
C LYS A 12 -10.36 -12.57 0.90
N GLN A 13 -10.24 -12.65 -0.42
CA GLN A 13 -9.03 -13.10 -1.09
C GLN A 13 -7.91 -12.06 -1.00
N TYR A 14 -8.23 -10.76 -1.10
CA TYR A 14 -7.25 -9.69 -0.87
C TYR A 14 -6.73 -9.68 0.57
N VAL A 15 -7.63 -9.87 1.54
CA VAL A 15 -7.24 -10.01 2.95
C VAL A 15 -6.39 -11.26 3.14
N LEU A 16 -6.80 -12.40 2.59
CA LEU A 16 -6.05 -13.66 2.69
C LEU A 16 -4.67 -13.57 2.05
N ALA A 17 -4.54 -12.90 0.91
CA ALA A 17 -3.25 -12.66 0.25
C ALA A 17 -2.34 -11.80 1.12
N SER A 18 -2.86 -10.72 1.72
CA SER A 18 -2.09 -9.89 2.65
C SER A 18 -1.65 -10.65 3.89
N VAL A 19 -2.56 -11.42 4.51
CA VAL A 19 -2.25 -12.29 5.66
C VAL A 19 -1.21 -13.34 5.28
N GLY A 20 -1.31 -13.94 4.09
CA GLY A 20 -0.34 -14.90 3.58
C GLY A 20 1.05 -14.31 3.39
N LEU A 21 1.14 -13.09 2.85
CA LEU A 21 2.40 -12.34 2.75
C LEU A 21 2.98 -11.98 4.11
N PHE A 22 2.13 -11.58 5.06
CA PHE A 22 2.57 -11.24 6.40
C PHE A 22 3.04 -12.49 7.17
N ALA A 23 2.32 -13.61 7.03
CA ALA A 23 2.69 -14.90 7.60
C ALA A 23 4.00 -15.42 7.01
N SER A 24 4.22 -15.29 5.69
CA SER A 24 5.49 -15.69 5.07
C SER A 24 6.66 -14.79 5.51
N ALA A 25 6.42 -13.50 5.73
CA ALA A 25 7.40 -12.59 6.30
C ALA A 25 7.77 -12.99 7.74
N ILE A 26 6.77 -13.27 8.59
CA ILE A 26 6.99 -13.74 9.97
C ILE A 26 7.74 -15.08 9.97
N LEU A 27 7.34 -16.02 9.10
CA LEU A 27 8.00 -17.32 8.98
C LEU A 27 9.47 -17.15 8.60
N THR A 28 9.76 -16.31 7.60
CA THR A 28 11.13 -16.00 7.20
C THR A 28 11.92 -15.38 8.36
N TYR A 29 11.33 -14.43 9.09
CA TYR A 29 11.94 -13.84 10.28
C TYR A 29 12.24 -14.89 11.36
N ALA A 30 11.30 -15.79 11.64
CA ALA A 30 11.47 -16.85 12.61
C ALA A 30 12.59 -17.83 12.21
N VAL A 31 12.65 -18.22 10.93
CA VAL A 31 13.73 -19.08 10.39
C VAL A 31 15.10 -18.42 10.53
N LEU A 32 15.22 -17.14 10.16
CA LEU A 32 16.47 -16.36 10.33
C LEU A 32 16.91 -16.33 11.80
N ARG A 33 15.95 -16.09 12.71
CA ARG A 33 16.18 -16.07 14.16
C ARG A 33 16.68 -17.42 14.67
N LEU A 34 16.10 -18.52 14.20
CA LEU A 34 16.51 -19.90 14.55
C LEU A 34 17.92 -20.22 14.05
N MET A 35 18.33 -19.65 12.92
CA MET A 35 19.71 -19.74 12.41
C MET A 35 20.69 -18.82 13.15
N GLY A 36 20.24 -18.06 14.16
CA GLY A 36 21.06 -17.14 14.95
C GLY A 36 21.30 -15.78 14.29
N VAL A 37 20.58 -15.46 13.21
CA VAL A 37 20.71 -14.18 12.51
C VAL A 37 19.55 -13.27 12.87
N ASP A 38 19.86 -12.15 13.52
CA ASP A 38 18.89 -11.14 13.93
C ASP A 38 18.74 -10.04 12.87
N PRO A 39 17.66 -10.00 12.07
CA PRO A 39 17.54 -9.03 10.97
C PRO A 39 17.44 -7.58 11.43
N LEU A 40 16.96 -7.37 12.67
CA LEU A 40 16.83 -6.05 13.29
C LEU A 40 18.08 -5.62 14.07
N TRP A 41 19.10 -6.47 14.18
CA TRP A 41 20.30 -6.18 14.98
C TRP A 41 21.02 -4.91 14.54
N SER A 42 21.10 -4.66 13.22
CA SER A 42 21.73 -3.45 12.69
C SER A 42 20.94 -2.19 13.07
N VAL A 43 19.60 -2.31 13.13
CA VAL A 43 18.71 -1.22 13.53
C VAL A 43 18.83 -0.96 15.04
N ASP A 44 18.85 -2.01 15.86
CA ASP A 44 19.03 -1.91 17.31
C ASP A 44 20.35 -1.22 17.67
N ARG A 45 21.45 -1.63 17.02
CA ARG A 45 22.76 -0.98 17.18
C ARG A 45 22.74 0.47 16.71
N ALA A 46 22.13 0.76 15.57
CA ALA A 46 22.02 2.14 15.09
C ALA A 46 21.26 3.01 16.10
N VAL A 47 20.14 2.54 16.63
CA VAL A 47 19.34 3.28 17.63
C VAL A 47 20.12 3.51 18.92
N LYS A 48 20.93 2.54 19.35
CA LYS A 48 21.70 2.64 20.60
C LYS A 48 22.93 3.56 20.51
N TRP A 49 23.61 3.58 19.37
CA TRP A 49 24.93 4.22 19.24
C TRP A 49 24.96 5.47 18.36
N CYS A 50 23.89 5.77 17.61
CA CYS A 50 23.87 6.94 16.74
C CYS A 50 23.62 8.23 17.53
N ALA A 51 24.40 9.27 17.25
CA ALA A 51 24.33 10.55 17.97
C ALA A 51 22.98 11.26 17.85
N LYS A 52 22.27 11.06 16.74
CA LYS A 52 20.90 11.53 16.54
C LYS A 52 20.09 10.54 15.73
N GLN A 53 18.83 10.38 16.10
CA GLN A 53 17.89 9.45 15.48
C GLN A 53 17.49 9.87 14.05
N GLU A 54 17.71 11.14 13.69
CA GLU A 54 17.47 11.66 12.33
C GLU A 54 18.40 11.02 11.29
N TYR A 55 19.63 10.66 11.69
CA TYR A 55 20.62 10.02 10.80
C TYR A 55 20.30 8.55 10.49
N ILE A 56 19.36 7.95 11.23
CA ILE A 56 18.95 6.57 11.02
C ILE A 56 17.85 6.52 9.95
N HIS A 57 18.17 5.86 8.84
CA HIS A 57 17.28 5.69 7.68
C HIS A 57 16.56 4.34 7.75
N ILE A 58 15.63 4.22 8.70
CA ILE A 58 14.85 2.99 8.93
C ILE A 58 13.97 2.64 7.71
N ASP A 59 13.65 3.63 6.88
CA ASP A 59 12.95 3.51 5.60
C ASP A 59 13.72 2.71 4.53
N THR A 60 15.05 2.60 4.66
CA THR A 60 15.88 1.78 3.75
C THR A 60 15.95 0.31 4.16
N THR A 61 15.35 -0.06 5.29
CA THR A 61 15.41 -1.42 5.80
C THR A 61 14.53 -2.38 4.98
N PRO A 62 14.91 -3.66 4.87
CA PRO A 62 14.08 -4.65 4.20
C PRO A 62 12.70 -4.82 4.87
N PHE A 63 12.62 -4.62 6.19
CA PHE A 63 11.37 -4.69 6.94
C PHE A 63 10.38 -3.59 6.53
N PHE A 64 10.86 -2.36 6.30
CA PHE A 64 10.01 -1.28 5.79
C PHE A 64 9.41 -1.63 4.42
N SER A 65 10.24 -2.17 3.53
CA SER A 65 9.80 -2.64 2.21
C SER A 65 8.75 -3.75 2.32
N MET A 66 8.93 -4.71 3.24
CA MET A 66 7.95 -5.75 3.53
C MET A 66 6.61 -5.18 4.01
N MET A 67 6.62 -4.21 4.93
CA MET A 67 5.38 -3.56 5.39
C MET A 67 4.61 -2.92 4.23
N ARG A 68 5.33 -2.26 3.31
CA ARG A 68 4.74 -1.70 2.09
C ARG A 68 4.08 -2.78 1.24
N TYR A 69 4.77 -3.86 0.93
CA TYR A 69 4.22 -4.94 0.08
C TYR A 69 3.06 -5.69 0.73
N CYS A 70 3.10 -5.92 2.05
CA CYS A 70 2.01 -6.59 2.76
C CYS A 70 0.75 -5.71 2.84
N SER A 71 0.92 -4.40 3.00
CA SER A 71 -0.20 -3.45 3.11
C SER A 71 -0.93 -3.20 1.78
N PHE A 72 -0.24 -3.37 0.64
CA PHE A 72 -0.78 -3.08 -0.69
C PHE A 72 -2.03 -3.89 -1.07
N PRO A 73 -2.06 -5.24 -0.98
CA PRO A 73 -3.27 -6.01 -1.29
C PRO A 73 -4.43 -5.69 -0.34
N LEU A 74 -4.16 -5.36 0.92
CA LEU A 74 -5.18 -4.90 1.85
C LEU A 74 -5.80 -3.57 1.40
N GLY A 75 -4.97 -2.58 1.09
CA GLY A 75 -5.42 -1.28 0.61
C GLY A 75 -6.17 -1.36 -0.72
N MET A 76 -5.63 -2.13 -1.68
CA MET A 76 -6.28 -2.42 -2.95
C MET A 76 -7.65 -3.07 -2.75
N GLY A 77 -7.73 -4.09 -1.89
CA GLY A 77 -8.98 -4.77 -1.58
C GLY A 77 -10.04 -3.84 -0.99
N LEU A 78 -9.66 -2.93 -0.08
CA LEU A 78 -10.57 -1.91 0.46
C LEU A 78 -11.04 -0.93 -0.62
N GLY A 79 -10.12 -0.46 -1.47
CA GLY A 79 -10.42 0.53 -2.51
C GLY A 79 -11.35 -0.03 -3.59
N MET A 80 -10.99 -1.18 -4.18
CA MET A 80 -11.73 -1.80 -5.30
C MET A 80 -13.13 -2.25 -4.92
N THR A 81 -13.35 -2.56 -3.65
CA THR A 81 -14.63 -3.15 -3.23
C THR A 81 -15.65 -2.10 -2.84
N THR A 82 -15.28 -0.82 -2.86
CA THR A 82 -16.18 0.31 -2.65
C THR A 82 -17.14 0.45 -3.83
N SER A 83 -18.42 0.75 -3.55
CA SER A 83 -19.45 0.93 -4.59
C SER A 83 -19.11 2.04 -5.60
N ILE A 84 -18.35 3.03 -5.15
CA ILE A 84 -17.82 4.14 -5.96
C ILE A 84 -16.86 3.62 -7.02
N TYR A 85 -15.93 2.74 -6.66
CA TYR A 85 -15.01 2.12 -7.62
C TYR A 85 -15.79 1.38 -8.70
N ARG A 86 -16.73 0.53 -8.29
CA ARG A 86 -17.55 -0.25 -9.23
C ARG A 86 -18.34 0.62 -10.21
N LYS A 87 -18.83 1.79 -9.76
CA LYS A 87 -19.49 2.76 -10.64
C LYS A 87 -18.49 3.47 -11.56
N ALA A 88 -17.34 3.88 -11.04
CA ALA A 88 -16.31 4.56 -11.82
C ALA A 88 -15.71 3.67 -12.92
N THR A 89 -15.56 2.37 -12.65
CA THR A 89 -15.01 1.37 -13.59
C THR A 89 -16.05 0.59 -14.37
N ALA A 90 -17.35 0.92 -14.25
CA ALA A 90 -18.41 0.25 -15.00
C ALA A 90 -18.28 0.41 -16.52
N THR A 91 -17.60 1.47 -16.96
CA THR A 91 -17.29 1.72 -18.37
C THR A 91 -15.78 1.74 -18.58
N PRO A 92 -15.27 1.20 -19.69
CA PRO A 92 -13.83 1.21 -19.94
C PRO A 92 -13.33 2.66 -20.02
N PHE A 93 -12.19 2.91 -19.39
CA PHE A 93 -11.54 4.21 -19.44
C PHE A 93 -10.90 4.44 -20.81
N THR A 94 -11.14 5.63 -21.37
CA THR A 94 -10.50 6.10 -22.59
C THR A 94 -9.01 6.36 -22.33
N TRP A 95 -8.17 6.31 -23.37
CA TRP A 95 -6.73 6.64 -23.26
C TRP A 95 -6.40 7.91 -22.47
N PRO A 96 -7.05 9.07 -22.68
CA PRO A 96 -6.78 10.28 -21.89
C PRO A 96 -7.14 10.15 -20.40
N MET A 97 -8.13 9.31 -20.06
CA MET A 97 -8.48 9.05 -18.66
C MET A 97 -7.42 8.17 -17.99
N LYS A 98 -6.85 7.21 -18.72
CA LYS A 98 -5.75 6.37 -18.23
C LYS A 98 -4.50 7.20 -17.97
N THR A 99 -4.14 8.11 -18.87
CA THR A 99 -2.98 8.98 -18.66
C THR A 99 -3.19 9.90 -17.46
N ALA A 100 -4.39 10.49 -17.32
CA ALA A 100 -4.75 11.28 -16.14
C ALA A 100 -4.67 10.45 -14.84
N ALA A 101 -5.15 9.21 -14.86
CA ALA A 101 -5.05 8.30 -13.71
C ALA A 101 -3.60 7.98 -13.33
N ILE A 102 -2.73 7.73 -14.32
CA ILE A 102 -1.29 7.48 -14.09
C ILE A 102 -0.63 8.71 -13.46
N VAL A 103 -0.87 9.90 -14.01
CA VAL A 103 -0.31 11.16 -13.49
C VAL A 103 -0.76 11.40 -12.05
N LEU A 104 -2.04 11.21 -11.76
CA LEU A 104 -2.59 11.35 -10.40
C LEU A 104 -1.98 10.32 -9.43
N ALA A 105 -1.83 9.07 -9.86
CA ALA A 105 -1.25 8.02 -9.03
C ALA A 105 0.23 8.30 -8.72
N VAL A 106 1.00 8.72 -9.72
CA VAL A 106 2.40 9.14 -9.54
C VAL A 106 2.49 10.35 -8.63
N GLY A 107 1.65 11.37 -8.86
CA GLY A 107 1.61 12.58 -8.04
C GLY A 107 1.33 12.28 -6.57
N ALA A 108 0.39 11.39 -6.27
CA ALA A 108 0.12 10.98 -4.90
C ALA A 108 1.25 10.13 -4.29
N GLY A 109 1.92 9.29 -5.09
CA GLY A 109 3.16 8.62 -4.68
C GLY A 109 4.24 9.62 -4.26
N LYS A 110 4.48 10.65 -5.07
CA LYS A 110 5.43 11.72 -4.73
C LYS A 110 5.00 12.53 -3.51
N ALA A 111 3.70 12.83 -3.37
CA ALA A 111 3.18 13.51 -2.19
C ALA A 111 3.38 12.68 -0.91
N SER A 112 3.34 11.35 -1.02
CA SER A 112 3.54 10.46 0.12
C SER A 112 4.97 10.53 0.70
N GLU A 113 5.96 10.92 -0.11
CA GLU A 113 7.35 11.14 0.34
C GLU A 113 7.49 12.38 1.25
N LEU A 114 6.53 13.30 1.23
CA LEU A 114 6.54 14.48 2.10
C LEU A 114 6.17 14.12 3.56
N VAL A 115 5.60 12.93 3.78
CA VAL A 115 5.15 12.49 5.10
C VAL A 115 6.33 11.88 5.86
N SER A 116 6.77 12.59 6.90
CA SER A 116 7.78 12.08 7.84
C SER A 116 7.14 11.27 8.95
N PHE A 117 7.68 10.07 9.23
CA PHE A 117 7.22 9.22 10.32
C PHE A 117 8.03 9.45 11.61
N PRO A 118 7.40 9.34 12.79
CA PRO A 118 8.12 9.38 14.06
C PRO A 118 9.07 8.18 14.17
N LYS A 119 10.38 8.46 14.22
CA LYS A 119 11.44 7.42 14.26
C LYS A 119 11.77 6.90 15.66
N TYR A 120 11.12 7.44 16.72
CA TYR A 120 11.46 7.20 18.12
C TYR A 120 11.36 5.71 18.52
N ASN A 121 10.26 5.07 18.14
CA ASN A 121 9.98 3.68 18.45
C ASN A 121 9.92 2.85 17.17
N VAL A 122 10.87 1.91 17.01
CA VAL A 122 10.95 0.99 15.86
C VAL A 122 9.63 0.27 15.54
N PRO A 123 8.90 -0.33 16.50
CA PRO A 123 7.62 -0.98 16.19
C PRO A 123 6.55 0.02 15.73
N VAL A 124 6.47 1.21 16.35
CA VAL A 124 5.51 2.25 15.97
C VAL A 124 5.81 2.74 14.56
N PHE A 125 7.08 2.89 14.20
CA PHE A 125 7.51 3.25 12.85
C PHE A 125 7.00 2.22 11.83
N TYR A 126 7.23 0.92 12.04
CA TYR A 126 6.78 -0.11 11.10
C TYR A 126 5.24 -0.23 11.03
N THR A 127 4.54 -0.12 12.16
CA THR A 127 3.06 -0.12 12.17
C THR A 127 2.51 1.10 11.44
N SER A 128 3.06 2.29 11.69
CA SER A 128 2.64 3.51 10.99
C SER A 128 2.93 3.43 9.49
N ALA A 129 4.08 2.88 9.09
CA ALA A 129 4.41 2.63 7.70
C ALA A 129 3.42 1.65 7.04
N PHE A 130 3.05 0.57 7.73
CA PHE A 130 2.05 -0.37 7.22
C PHE A 130 0.68 0.30 7.00
N VAL A 131 0.20 1.04 8.00
CA VAL A 131 -1.09 1.74 7.92
C VAL A 131 -1.07 2.78 6.82
N PHE A 132 -0.01 3.59 6.76
CA PHE A 132 0.12 4.64 5.76
C PHE A 132 0.19 4.09 4.34
N ASN A 133 1.01 3.07 4.08
CA ASN A 133 1.11 2.46 2.76
C ASN A 133 -0.19 1.74 2.37
N GLY A 134 -0.90 1.13 3.33
CA GLY A 134 -2.22 0.54 3.10
C GLY A 134 -3.28 1.59 2.77
N LEU A 135 -3.31 2.71 3.49
CA LEU A 135 -4.18 3.85 3.20
C LEU A 135 -3.85 4.47 1.85
N LEU A 136 -2.57 4.67 1.54
CA LEU A 136 -2.12 5.19 0.26
C LEU A 136 -2.61 4.29 -0.88
N ALA A 137 -2.42 2.97 -0.76
CA ALA A 137 -2.96 2.02 -1.73
C ALA A 137 -4.49 2.12 -1.84
N ALA A 138 -5.23 2.17 -0.71
CA ALA A 138 -6.68 2.32 -0.72
C ALA A 138 -7.14 3.60 -1.42
N VAL A 139 -6.48 4.73 -1.15
CA VAL A 139 -6.70 6.02 -1.80
C VAL A 139 -6.39 5.92 -3.30
N MET A 140 -5.29 5.30 -3.69
CA MET A 140 -4.94 5.11 -5.10
C MET A 140 -6.01 4.32 -5.85
N PHE A 141 -6.48 3.21 -5.28
CA PHE A 141 -7.47 2.36 -5.95
C PHE A 141 -8.90 2.90 -5.85
N ALA A 142 -9.25 3.71 -4.84
CA ALA A 142 -10.60 4.26 -4.69
C ALA A 142 -10.76 5.67 -5.30
N LEU A 143 -9.87 6.60 -4.95
CA LEU A 143 -10.00 8.02 -5.26
C LEU A 143 -9.53 8.36 -6.67
N VAL A 144 -8.42 7.78 -7.16
CA VAL A 144 -7.92 8.07 -8.52
C VAL A 144 -8.97 7.77 -9.60
N PRO A 145 -9.57 6.57 -9.68
CA PRO A 145 -10.60 6.31 -10.68
C PRO A 145 -11.85 7.18 -10.48
N CYS A 146 -12.19 7.54 -9.23
CA CYS A 146 -13.31 8.41 -8.94
C CYS A 146 -13.07 9.85 -9.45
N ILE A 147 -11.91 10.43 -9.15
CA ILE A 147 -11.52 11.78 -9.60
C ILE A 147 -11.50 11.84 -11.13
N VAL A 148 -10.92 10.82 -11.78
CA VAL A 148 -10.86 10.77 -13.24
C VAL A 148 -12.26 10.63 -13.85
N ALA A 149 -13.14 9.81 -13.26
CA ALA A 149 -14.53 9.68 -13.69
C ALA A 149 -15.35 10.97 -13.48
N LEU A 150 -15.09 11.71 -12.40
CA LEU A 150 -15.68 13.02 -12.11
C LEU A 150 -15.24 14.08 -13.13
N LEU A 151 -13.92 14.21 -13.36
CA LEU A 151 -13.34 15.15 -14.32
C LEU A 151 -13.82 14.89 -15.74
N SER A 152 -14.12 13.64 -16.08
CA SER A 152 -14.66 13.25 -17.38
C SER A 152 -16.19 13.40 -17.49
N GLY A 153 -16.85 13.96 -16.47
CA GLY A 153 -18.30 14.18 -16.46
C GLY A 153 -19.16 12.90 -16.40
N ARG A 154 -18.55 11.73 -16.17
CA ARG A 154 -19.25 10.44 -16.19
C ARG A 154 -20.11 10.20 -14.94
N MET A 155 -19.71 10.77 -13.80
CA MET A 155 -20.45 10.65 -12.54
C MET A 155 -21.71 11.53 -12.49
N THR A 156 -21.74 12.64 -13.21
CA THR A 156 -22.87 13.58 -13.26
C THR A 156 -24.02 13.05 -14.13
N LYS A 157 -23.71 12.33 -15.22
CA LYS A 157 -24.74 11.69 -16.07
C LYS A 157 -25.51 10.56 -15.37
N ALA A 158 -24.91 9.88 -14.39
CA ALA A 158 -25.53 8.79 -13.67
C ALA A 158 -26.63 9.23 -12.67
N LYS A 159 -26.80 10.53 -12.43
CA LYS A 159 -27.82 11.08 -11.52
C LYS A 159 -29.05 11.65 -12.26
N SER A 160 -29.07 11.58 -13.60
CA SER A 160 -30.07 12.23 -14.47
C SER A 160 -30.85 11.24 -15.34
N SER A 161 -30.84 9.94 -15.02
CA SER A 161 -31.67 8.92 -15.67
C SER A 161 -32.40 8.07 -14.65
#